data_AF-A0AAX3Y660-F1
#
_entry.id   AF-A0AAX3Y660-F1
#
_cell.length_a   1.000
_cell.length_b   1.000
_cell.length_c   1.000
_cell.angle_alpha   90.00
_cell.angle_beta   90.00
_cell.angle_gamma   90.00
#
_symmetry.space_group_name_H-M   'P 1'
#
loop_
_entity.id
_entity.type
_entity.pdbx_description
1 polymer ?
#
loop_
_entity_poly.entity_id
_entity_poly.type
_entity_poly.pdbx_seq_one_letter_code
_entity_poly.pdbx_strand_id
1 'polypeptide(L)'
;MNKEVKPAPAPGASRRRGPCPLKGVTPIQKDSPDRDPAGKFDDEDYPAYSMGHAAEILGVTQAFLRSLDAAKLLTPGRSEGGHRRYSRYQLRLAARARELIDQGTALDSACRIIILEDQLAEARRINSELQHTHRSKSDQPGPASG
;
A
#
# COMPACT_ATOMS: atom_id res chain seq x y z
N MET A 1 10.65 58.32 -13.14
CA MET A 1 11.01 56.88 -13.09
C MET A 1 11.62 56.58 -11.75
N ASN A 2 10.82 56.17 -10.76
CA ASN A 2 11.32 55.83 -9.43
C ASN A 2 11.47 54.31 -9.38
N LYS A 3 12.71 53.82 -9.41
CA LYS A 3 13.05 52.41 -9.28
C LYS A 3 13.05 52.05 -7.79
N GLU A 4 12.03 51.32 -7.38
CA GLU A 4 11.91 50.72 -6.06
C GLU A 4 12.81 49.47 -6.00
N VAL A 5 13.94 49.56 -5.29
CA VAL A 5 14.83 48.42 -5.03
C VAL A 5 14.60 48.00 -3.58
N LYS A 6 13.87 46.89 -3.40
CA LYS A 6 13.74 46.22 -2.10
C LYS A 6 15.02 45.44 -1.79
N PRO A 7 15.70 45.66 -0.65
CA PRO A 7 16.77 44.79 -0.20
C PRO A 7 16.22 43.53 0.50
N ALA A 8 16.85 42.40 0.23
CA ALA A 8 16.57 41.11 0.87
C ALA A 8 17.16 41.04 2.29
N PRO A 9 16.48 40.41 3.27
CA PRO A 9 17.10 40.11 4.56
C PRO A 9 17.74 38.70 4.64
N ALA A 10 19.04 38.75 4.95
CA ALA A 10 19.91 37.90 5.79
C ALA A 10 20.06 36.37 5.57
N PRO A 11 21.32 35.86 5.57
CA PRO A 11 21.64 34.47 5.85
C PRO A 11 22.10 34.22 7.31
N GLY A 12 21.73 33.05 7.84
CA GLY A 12 22.54 32.30 8.80
C GLY A 12 22.11 32.34 10.28
N ALA A 13 21.64 31.21 10.79
CA ALA A 13 21.95 30.76 12.16
C ALA A 13 21.75 29.24 12.28
N SER A 14 22.84 28.55 12.60
CA SER A 14 22.89 27.14 12.95
C SER A 14 22.60 26.94 14.45
N ARG A 15 22.36 25.67 14.84
CA ARG A 15 22.20 25.10 16.21
C ARG A 15 20.73 25.14 16.72
N ARG A 16 20.15 24.12 17.35
CA ARG A 16 20.67 23.06 18.24
C ARG A 16 19.76 21.82 18.18
N ARG A 17 20.35 20.64 18.43
CA ARG A 17 19.65 19.43 18.87
C ARG A 17 19.19 19.61 20.33
N GLY A 18 17.96 19.17 20.65
CA GLY A 18 17.37 19.05 21.98
C GLY A 18 15.99 18.36 21.91
N PRO A 19 15.54 17.63 22.96
CA PRO A 19 14.75 16.39 22.82
C PRO A 19 13.22 16.57 22.80
N CYS A 20 12.54 15.50 22.38
CA CYS A 20 11.08 15.34 22.31
C CYS A 20 10.38 15.49 23.67
N PRO A 21 9.16 16.05 23.70
CA PRO A 21 8.17 15.73 24.72
C PRO A 21 7.10 14.78 24.15
N LEU A 22 7.06 13.54 24.66
CA LEU A 22 5.92 12.65 24.54
C LEU A 22 4.88 13.00 25.63
N LYS A 23 3.63 13.25 25.22
CA LYS A 23 2.37 13.09 26.00
C LYS A 23 1.19 13.41 25.06
N GLY A 24 0.46 12.42 24.55
CA GLY A 24 -0.81 11.90 25.10
C GLY A 24 -1.99 12.67 24.46
N VAL A 25 -2.91 12.10 23.69
CA VAL A 25 -3.96 11.14 24.07
C VAL A 25 -4.57 10.54 22.79
N THR A 26 -4.77 9.22 22.80
CA THR A 26 -5.47 8.39 21.81
C THR A 26 -7.00 8.50 21.91
N PRO A 27 -7.77 8.40 20.81
CA PRO A 27 -9.14 7.91 20.87
C PRO A 27 -9.14 6.38 21.00
N ILE A 28 -9.83 5.91 22.02
CA ILE A 28 -9.92 4.51 22.46
C ILE A 28 -10.69 3.69 21.40
N GLN A 29 -10.03 2.63 20.98
CA GLN A 29 -10.50 1.52 20.19
C GLN A 29 -11.75 0.90 20.84
N LYS A 30 -12.85 0.76 20.09
CA LYS A 30 -14.00 -0.02 20.57
C LYS A 30 -13.61 -1.49 20.63
N ASP A 31 -13.65 -2.03 21.85
CA ASP A 31 -13.43 -3.42 22.18
C ASP A 31 -14.41 -4.36 21.44
N SER A 32 -13.86 -5.38 20.81
CA SER A 32 -14.55 -6.64 20.51
C SER A 32 -13.50 -7.74 20.61
N PRO A 33 -13.51 -8.56 21.69
CA PRO A 33 -12.46 -9.52 21.98
C PRO A 33 -12.85 -10.90 21.45
N ASP A 34 -12.47 -11.19 20.22
CA ASP A 34 -12.20 -12.57 19.75
C ASP A 34 -11.46 -12.52 18.42
N ARG A 35 -10.22 -12.03 18.46
CA ARG A 35 -9.35 -12.04 17.27
C ARG A 35 -7.95 -12.42 17.68
N ASP A 36 -7.58 -13.63 17.29
CA ASP A 36 -6.27 -14.24 17.51
C ASP A 36 -5.11 -13.27 17.27
N PRO A 37 -4.12 -13.20 18.17
CA PRO A 37 -2.95 -12.32 18.01
C PRO A 37 -2.05 -12.70 16.81
N ALA A 38 -2.31 -13.84 16.17
CA ALA A 38 -1.68 -14.23 14.90
C ALA A 38 -2.24 -13.47 13.68
N GLY A 39 -3.45 -12.93 13.74
CA GLY A 39 -4.13 -12.28 12.60
C GLY A 39 -3.77 -10.81 12.36
N LYS A 40 -2.89 -10.21 13.18
CA LYS A 40 -2.43 -8.81 13.02
C LYS A 40 -1.14 -8.68 12.21
N PHE A 41 -0.43 -9.79 11.97
CA PHE A 41 0.74 -9.84 11.09
C PHE A 41 0.35 -10.02 9.61
N ASP A 42 -0.92 -10.37 9.35
CA ASP A 42 -1.52 -10.53 8.02
C ASP A 42 -2.28 -9.30 7.54
N ASP A 43 -2.12 -8.14 8.21
CA ASP A 43 -2.60 -6.87 7.65
C ASP A 43 -1.66 -6.48 6.49
N GLU A 44 -1.89 -7.15 5.36
CA GLU A 44 -1.04 -7.13 4.17
C GLU A 44 -0.96 -5.74 3.54
N ASP A 45 -1.91 -4.87 3.91
CA ASP A 45 -2.02 -3.47 3.54
C ASP A 45 -1.39 -2.50 4.55
N TYR A 46 -0.91 -2.99 5.69
CA TYR A 46 -0.24 -2.13 6.68
C TYR A 46 1.07 -1.56 6.10
N PRO A 47 1.21 -0.24 6.00
CA PRO A 47 2.36 0.39 5.35
C PRO A 47 3.57 0.40 6.31
N ALA A 48 4.22 -0.75 6.49
CA ALA A 48 5.37 -0.94 7.37
C ALA A 48 6.71 -0.58 6.71
N TYR A 49 6.82 -0.73 5.38
CA TYR A 49 8.13 -0.76 4.72
C TYR A 49 8.50 0.60 4.15
N SER A 50 9.64 1.15 4.57
CA SER A 50 10.19 2.36 3.95
C SER A 50 10.79 2.05 2.57
N MET A 51 10.90 3.06 1.71
CA MET A 51 11.48 2.94 0.37
C MET A 51 12.81 2.16 0.31
N GLY A 52 13.77 2.52 1.17
CA GLY A 52 15.09 1.87 1.18
C GLY A 52 15.00 0.42 1.62
N HIS A 53 14.22 0.14 2.66
CA HIS A 53 14.05 -1.20 3.19
C HIS A 53 13.27 -2.12 2.23
N ALA A 54 12.26 -1.59 1.54
CA ALA A 54 11.55 -2.31 0.49
C ALA A 54 12.49 -2.69 -0.67
N ALA A 55 13.39 -1.78 -1.06
CA ALA A 55 14.36 -2.04 -2.11
C ALA A 55 15.36 -3.15 -1.71
N GLU A 56 15.80 -3.14 -0.45
CA GLU A 56 16.67 -4.15 0.14
C GLU A 56 16.01 -5.53 0.18
N ILE A 57 14.78 -5.63 0.69
CA ILE A 57 14.03 -6.89 0.77
C ILE A 57 13.84 -7.52 -0.62
N LEU A 58 13.55 -6.70 -1.62
CA LEU A 58 13.28 -7.15 -2.98
C LEU A 58 14.55 -7.34 -3.82
N GLY A 59 15.72 -6.92 -3.33
CA GLY A 59 16.96 -6.92 -4.10
C GLY A 59 16.92 -6.02 -5.33
N VAL A 60 16.10 -4.96 -5.30
CA VAL A 60 15.91 -4.01 -6.42
C VAL A 60 16.45 -2.64 -6.08
N THR A 61 16.62 -1.78 -7.09
CA THR A 61 17.02 -0.40 -6.86
C THR A 61 15.84 0.45 -6.37
N GLN A 62 16.11 1.50 -5.60
CA GLN A 62 15.08 2.48 -5.28
C GLN A 62 14.56 3.20 -6.54
N ALA A 63 15.37 3.30 -7.60
CA ALA A 63 14.91 3.86 -8.87
C ALA A 63 13.80 3.01 -9.49
N PHE A 64 13.93 1.68 -9.43
CA PHE A 64 12.91 0.74 -9.90
C PHE A 64 11.56 0.92 -9.19
N LEU A 65 11.57 0.97 -7.85
CA LEU A 65 10.36 1.22 -7.07
C LEU A 65 9.73 2.59 -7.39
N ARG A 66 10.54 3.62 -7.67
CA ARG A 66 10.04 4.93 -8.14
C ARG A 66 9.40 4.84 -9.53
N SER A 67 9.94 4.02 -10.43
CA SER A 67 9.37 3.79 -11.75
C SER A 67 8.01 3.07 -11.67
N LEU A 68 7.87 2.09 -10.78
CA LEU A 68 6.57 1.40 -10.56
C LEU A 68 5.51 2.33 -9.97
N ASP A 69 5.92 3.21 -9.05
CA ASP A 69 5.08 4.26 -8.47
C ASP A 69 4.62 5.27 -9.53
N ALA A 70 5.53 5.71 -10.41
CA ALA A 70 5.20 6.57 -11.55
C ALA A 70 4.24 5.90 -12.53
N ALA A 71 4.36 4.58 -12.74
CA ALA A 71 3.44 3.78 -13.53
C ALA A 71 2.11 3.47 -12.82
N LYS A 72 1.91 4.00 -11.60
CA LYS A 72 0.71 3.81 -10.76
C LYS A 72 0.41 2.35 -10.41
N LEU A 73 1.41 1.46 -10.50
CA LEU A 73 1.26 0.09 -10.01
C LEU A 73 1.27 0.05 -8.48
N LEU A 74 2.03 0.95 -7.86
CA LEU A 74 2.15 1.06 -6.40
C LEU A 74 1.52 2.38 -5.94
N THR A 75 0.74 2.32 -4.86
CA THR A 75 0.12 3.49 -4.22
C THR A 75 0.66 3.64 -2.80
N PRO A 76 1.91 4.07 -2.60
CA PRO A 76 2.48 4.13 -1.26
C PRO A 76 1.73 5.13 -0.39
N GLY A 77 1.44 4.72 0.84
CA GLY A 77 0.97 5.63 1.87
C GLY A 77 2.06 6.66 2.18
N ARG A 78 1.67 7.92 2.39
CA ARG A 78 2.57 8.94 2.92
C ARG A 78 2.39 9.00 4.43
N SER A 79 3.48 8.86 5.17
CA SER A 79 3.47 9.14 6.60
C SER A 79 3.45 10.64 6.87
N GLU A 80 3.13 11.04 8.11
CA GLU A 80 3.21 12.45 8.55
C GLU A 80 4.59 13.09 8.32
N GLY A 81 5.65 12.27 8.27
CA GLY A 81 7.02 12.69 7.94
C GLY A 81 7.33 12.78 6.43
N GLY A 82 6.35 12.61 5.55
CA GLY A 82 6.53 12.72 4.09
C GLY A 82 7.26 11.53 3.44
N HIS A 83 7.56 10.48 4.19
CA HIS A 83 8.20 9.28 3.67
C HIS A 83 7.17 8.34 3.04
N ARG A 84 7.52 7.79 1.88
CA ARG A 84 6.74 6.75 1.21
C ARG A 84 6.83 5.46 2.02
N ARG A 85 5.67 4.89 2.34
CA ARG A 85 5.56 3.61 3.02
C ARG A 85 4.78 2.63 2.14
N TYR A 86 5.36 1.46 2.00
CA TYR A 86 4.84 0.37 1.19
C TYR A 86 4.25 -0.70 2.09
N SER A 87 3.13 -1.27 1.64
CA SER A 87 2.52 -2.43 2.27
C SER A 87 3.16 -3.73 1.76
N ARG A 88 2.92 -4.85 2.47
CA ARG A 88 3.44 -6.16 2.05
C ARG A 88 2.85 -6.58 0.69
N TYR A 89 1.58 -6.27 0.46
CA TYR A 89 0.92 -6.45 -0.84
C TYR A 89 1.70 -5.75 -1.97
N GLN A 90 2.09 -4.49 -1.76
CA GLN A 90 2.85 -3.71 -2.73
C GLN A 90 4.24 -4.28 -3.01
N LEU A 91 4.90 -4.86 -2.00
CA LEU A 91 6.17 -5.55 -2.20
C LEU A 91 6.00 -6.79 -3.10
N ARG A 92 4.91 -7.56 -2.96
CA ARG A 92 4.63 -8.70 -3.85
C ARG A 92 4.40 -8.26 -5.29
N LEU A 93 3.66 -7.17 -5.51
CA LEU A 93 3.47 -6.63 -6.85
C LEU A 93 4.80 -6.18 -7.48
N ALA A 94 5.66 -5.54 -6.69
CA ALA A 94 6.97 -5.11 -7.15
C ALA A 94 7.89 -6.29 -7.50
N ALA A 95 7.84 -7.37 -6.73
CA ALA A 95 8.54 -8.62 -7.02
C ALA A 95 8.06 -9.23 -8.35
N ARG A 96 6.74 -9.32 -8.55
CA ARG A 96 6.15 -9.83 -9.80
C ARG A 96 6.53 -8.98 -11.01
N ALA A 97 6.52 -7.65 -10.86
CA ALA A 97 6.95 -6.75 -11.91
C ALA A 97 8.43 -6.97 -12.28
N ARG A 98 9.28 -7.23 -11.28
CA ARG A 98 10.69 -7.54 -11.49
C ARG A 98 10.86 -8.82 -12.33
N GLU A 99 10.14 -9.89 -11.98
CA GLU A 99 10.16 -11.15 -12.73
C GLU A 99 9.77 -10.97 -14.20
N LEU A 100 8.68 -10.24 -14.47
CA LEU A 100 8.21 -10.00 -15.84
C LEU A 100 9.25 -9.21 -16.65
N ILE A 101 9.91 -8.24 -16.03
CA ILE A 101 10.95 -7.45 -16.69
C ILE A 101 12.21 -8.27 -16.94
N ASP A 102 12.57 -9.15 -16.01
CA ASP A 102 13.68 -10.10 -16.23
C ASP A 102 13.40 -11.09 -17.36
N GLN A 103 12.12 -11.39 -17.63
CA GLN A 103 11.70 -12.17 -18.81
C GLN A 103 11.72 -11.35 -20.12
N GLY A 104 12.07 -10.05 -20.06
CA GLY A 104 12.13 -9.17 -21.23
C GLY A 104 10.83 -8.39 -21.50
N THR A 105 9.88 -8.40 -20.57
CA THR A 105 8.65 -7.60 -20.69
C THR A 105 8.93 -6.13 -20.41
N ALA A 106 8.40 -5.22 -21.22
CA ALA A 106 8.49 -3.79 -20.95
C ALA A 106 7.80 -3.45 -19.61
N LEU A 107 8.34 -2.49 -18.87
CA LEU A 107 7.80 -2.04 -17.57
C LEU A 107 6.29 -1.74 -17.64
N ASP A 108 5.86 -0.99 -18.65
CA ASP A 108 4.45 -0.60 -18.82
C ASP A 108 3.54 -1.83 -19.05
N SER A 109 3.99 -2.76 -19.89
CA SER A 109 3.29 -4.02 -20.14
C SER A 109 3.24 -4.90 -18.88
N ALA A 110 4.33 -4.99 -18.12
CA ALA A 110 4.37 -5.73 -16.86
C ALA A 110 3.39 -5.14 -15.83
N CYS A 111 3.38 -3.81 -15.66
CA CYS A 111 2.41 -3.12 -14.82
C CYS A 111 0.97 -3.42 -15.26
N ARG A 112 0.70 -3.38 -16.57
CA ARG A 112 -0.65 -3.64 -17.09
C ARG A 112 -1.10 -5.08 -16.87
N ILE A 113 -0.21 -6.05 -17.08
CA ILE A 113 -0.48 -7.47 -16.83
C ILE A 113 -0.87 -7.67 -15.36
N ILE A 114 -0.07 -7.15 -14.44
CA ILE A 114 -0.29 -7.33 -13.00
C ILE A 114 -1.65 -6.76 -12.56
N ILE A 115 -1.98 -5.55 -13.02
CA ILE A 115 -3.28 -4.92 -12.70
C ILE A 115 -4.45 -5.80 -13.20
N LEU A 116 -4.32 -6.36 -14.40
CA LEU A 116 -5.36 -7.22 -14.97
C LEU A 116 -5.45 -8.58 -14.25
N GLU A 117 -4.31 -9.17 -13.86
CA GLU A 117 -4.26 -10.40 -13.05
C GLU A 117 -4.98 -10.20 -11.72
N ASP A 118 -4.75 -9.06 -11.05
CA ASP A 118 -5.39 -8.71 -9.78
C ASP A 118 -6.91 -8.50 -9.93
N GLN A 119 -7.34 -7.74 -10.94
CA GLN A 119 -8.76 -7.56 -11.26
C GLN A 119 -9.47 -8.88 -11.58
N LEU A 120 -8.79 -9.78 -12.28
CA LEU A 120 -9.31 -11.09 -12.64
C LEU A 120 -9.38 -12.03 -11.43
N ALA A 121 -8.39 -11.97 -10.53
CA ALA A 121 -8.44 -12.70 -9.27
C ALA A 121 -9.63 -12.23 -8.41
N GLU A 122 -9.83 -10.93 -8.29
CA GLU A 122 -10.93 -10.34 -7.53
C GLU A 122 -12.30 -10.68 -8.13
N ALA A 123 -12.45 -10.54 -9.45
CA ALA A 123 -13.68 -10.91 -10.14
C ALA A 123 -14.02 -12.41 -9.97
N ARG A 124 -13.01 -13.28 -10.02
CA ARG A 124 -13.20 -14.73 -9.77
C ARG A 124 -13.62 -15.01 -8.34
N ARG A 125 -13.02 -14.31 -7.36
CA ARG A 125 -13.40 -14.42 -5.95
C ARG A 125 -14.87 -14.05 -5.74
N ILE A 126 -15.29 -12.87 -6.22
CA ILE A 126 -16.68 -12.41 -6.13
C ILE A 126 -17.63 -13.41 -6.80
N ASN A 127 -17.32 -13.86 -8.01
CA ASN A 127 -18.15 -14.83 -8.72
C ASN A 127 -18.28 -16.14 -7.95
N SER A 128 -17.20 -16.64 -7.35
CA SER A 128 -17.24 -17.86 -6.54
C SER A 128 -18.15 -17.68 -5.32
N GLU A 129 -18.06 -16.56 -4.61
CA GLU A 129 -18.89 -16.26 -3.44
C GLU A 129 -20.37 -16.15 -3.80
N LEU A 130 -20.68 -15.47 -4.91
CA LEU A 130 -22.04 -15.40 -5.44
C LEU A 130 -22.58 -16.79 -5.83
N GLN A 131 -21.79 -17.63 -6.49
CA GLN A 131 -22.20 -19.00 -6.81
C GLN A 131 -22.49 -19.83 -5.55
N HIS A 132 -21.67 -19.68 -4.50
CA HIS A 132 -21.90 -20.38 -3.22
C HIS A 132 -23.18 -19.91 -2.52
N THR A 133 -23.45 -18.60 -2.51
CA THR A 133 -24.69 -18.05 -1.91
C THR A 133 -25.95 -18.45 -2.69
N HIS A 134 -25.88 -18.51 -4.01
CA HIS A 134 -26.99 -18.99 -4.84
C HIS A 134 -27.24 -20.49 -4.65
N ARG A 135 -26.19 -21.31 -4.59
CA ARG A 135 -26.30 -22.75 -4.38
C ARG A 135 -26.91 -23.10 -3.01
N SER A 136 -26.49 -22.39 -1.96
CA SER A 136 -27.00 -22.60 -0.60
C SER A 136 -28.47 -22.18 -0.41
N LYS A 137 -28.98 -21.24 -1.22
CA LYS A 137 -30.42 -20.90 -1.26
C LYS A 137 -31.27 -21.93 -2.02
N SER A 138 -30.73 -22.58 -3.05
CA SER A 138 -31.46 -23.61 -3.81
C SER A 138 -31.55 -24.97 -3.10
N ASP A 139 -30.66 -25.25 -2.13
CA ASP A 139 -30.66 -26.50 -1.36
C ASP A 139 -31.52 -26.42 -0.06
N GLN A 140 -32.26 -25.33 0.18
CA GLN A 140 -33.28 -25.33 1.24
C GLN A 140 -34.51 -26.11 0.78
N PRO A 141 -34.86 -27.26 1.39
CA PRO A 141 -36.13 -27.91 1.10
C PRO A 141 -37.24 -26.95 1.52
N GLY A 142 -38.09 -26.56 0.55
CA GLY A 142 -39.22 -25.69 0.81
C GLY A 142 -40.06 -26.22 1.98
N PRO A 143 -40.64 -25.34 2.82
CA PRO A 143 -41.43 -25.79 3.97
C PRO A 143 -42.56 -26.69 3.44
N ALA A 144 -42.57 -27.94 3.90
CA ALA A 144 -43.64 -28.88 3.62
C ALA A 144 -44.94 -28.29 4.15
N SER A 145 -45.75 -27.69 3.27
CA SER A 145 -47.12 -27.31 3.59
C SER A 145 -47.95 -28.58 3.68
N GLY A 146 -48.37 -28.90 4.90
CA GLY A 146 -49.43 -29.86 5.22
C GLY A 146 -50.48 -29.17 6.09
#